data_AF-A0A533B3M1-F1
#
_entry.id   AF-A0A533B3M1-F1
#
_cell.length_a   1.000
_cell.length_b   1.000
_cell.length_c   1.000
_cell.angle_alpha   90.00
_cell.angle_beta   90.00
_cell.angle_gamma   90.00
#
_symmetry.space_group_name_H-M   'P 1'
#
loop_
_entity.id
_entity.type
_entity.pdbx_description
1 polymer ?
#
loop_
_entity_poly.entity_id
_entity_poly.type
_entity_poly.pdbx_seq_one_letter_code
_entity_poly.pdbx_strand_id
1 'polypeptide(L)'
;MPDRVTQLTRTKPVPYLITGSLLVLTLMSFVPASLNAAQGGKTEVFPVQKAAPAVVVIETAGSEMELRHQLRAKNGVSELAPSTSVIRFSVAPTGSFGFIPAKLLGLALITQSPDLPLEQVPPATNAYEIHKLADGSGMLVGFVEANLTPQLTPSHRPKNVRLGLYSNPSDKAPHIVAVPLVKLIVDRMPIRLDAKEPDSAVLLDMDLQSTANRTSSQTGP
;
A
#
# COMPACT_ATOMS: atom_id res chain seq x y z
N MET A 1 -42.36 85.66 5.18
CA MET A 1 -43.51 84.97 5.80
C MET A 1 -43.77 83.68 5.03
N PRO A 2 -44.00 82.54 5.69
CA PRO A 2 -43.36 82.08 6.93
C PRO A 2 -42.95 80.58 6.88
N ASP A 3 -42.41 80.10 8.01
CA ASP A 3 -42.50 78.73 8.56
C ASP A 3 -41.61 77.62 7.94
N ARG A 4 -40.91 76.74 8.68
CA ARG A 4 -40.94 76.30 10.11
C ARG A 4 -39.61 75.55 10.40
N VAL A 5 -38.91 75.78 11.52
CA VAL A 5 -38.91 74.97 12.79
C VAL A 5 -38.32 73.54 12.55
N THR A 6 -37.27 73.01 13.19
CA THR A 6 -36.81 73.03 14.60
C THR A 6 -35.40 72.40 14.74
N GLN A 7 -34.66 72.86 15.76
CA GLN A 7 -33.78 72.16 16.73
C GLN A 7 -33.28 70.72 16.47
N LEU A 8 -31.95 70.49 16.50
CA LEU A 8 -31.08 70.19 17.67
C LEU A 8 -31.14 68.71 18.10
N THR A 9 -30.05 67.97 17.91
CA THR A 9 -29.45 67.15 18.99
C THR A 9 -28.04 66.68 18.62
N ARG A 10 -27.19 66.81 19.63
CA ARG A 10 -25.78 66.47 19.69
C ARG A 10 -25.66 65.10 20.35
N THR A 11 -24.97 64.15 19.74
CA THR A 11 -24.38 63.00 20.46
C THR A 11 -23.02 62.62 19.84
N LYS A 12 -21.97 62.71 20.67
CA LYS A 12 -20.68 62.00 20.53
C LYS A 12 -20.84 60.62 21.24
N PRO A 13 -19.78 59.80 21.38
CA PRO A 13 -18.88 59.17 20.42
C PRO A 13 -19.00 57.63 20.47
N VAL A 14 -18.44 56.92 19.49
CA VAL A 14 -18.42 55.45 19.41
C VAL A 14 -17.25 54.88 20.24
N PRO A 15 -17.46 53.93 21.18
CA PRO A 15 -16.37 53.22 21.86
C PRO A 15 -16.22 51.80 21.28
N TYR A 16 -15.27 51.59 20.38
CA TYR A 16 -14.88 50.25 19.89
C TYR A 16 -13.37 50.01 20.06
N LEU A 17 -12.83 50.19 21.26
CA LEU A 17 -11.42 49.91 21.55
C LEU A 17 -11.19 49.25 22.92
N ILE A 18 -12.09 48.36 23.38
CA ILE A 18 -11.86 47.59 24.62
C ILE A 18 -12.33 46.13 24.48
N THR A 19 -12.07 45.51 23.33
CA THR A 19 -12.37 44.07 23.13
C THR A 19 -11.25 43.33 22.38
N GLY A 20 -10.04 43.90 22.30
CA GLY A 20 -8.89 43.28 21.65
C GLY A 20 -7.87 42.64 22.60
N SER A 21 -7.81 43.07 23.86
CA SER A 21 -6.71 42.73 24.77
C SER A 21 -6.97 41.53 25.71
N LEU A 22 -8.18 40.96 25.73
CA LEU A 22 -8.50 39.83 26.62
C LEU A 22 -8.32 38.44 25.97
N LEU A 23 -8.26 38.36 24.63
CA LEU A 23 -8.18 37.08 23.91
C LEU A 23 -6.74 36.52 23.83
N VAL A 24 -5.73 37.37 23.96
CA VAL A 24 -4.32 36.94 23.88
C VAL A 24 -3.85 36.29 25.18
N LEU A 25 -4.42 36.67 26.33
CA LEU A 25 -4.04 36.09 27.63
C LEU A 25 -4.58 34.68 27.87
N THR A 26 -5.70 34.30 27.24
CA THR A 26 -6.30 32.97 27.39
C THR A 26 -5.64 31.88 26.54
N LEU A 27 -4.84 32.26 25.53
CA LEU A 27 -4.17 31.28 24.66
C LEU A 27 -2.85 30.73 25.24
N MET A 28 -2.27 31.39 26.25
CA MET A 28 -1.03 30.93 26.91
C MET A 28 -1.28 29.92 28.05
N SER A 29 -2.53 29.66 28.43
CA SER A 29 -2.87 28.81 29.58
C SER A 29 -3.14 27.35 29.24
N PHE A 30 -3.06 26.96 27.97
CA PHE A 30 -3.24 25.56 27.53
C PHE A 30 -1.93 24.88 27.09
N VAL A 31 -0.78 25.41 27.52
CA VAL A 31 0.49 24.69 27.40
C VAL A 31 0.69 23.86 28.67
N PRO A 32 0.50 22.53 28.65
CA PRO A 32 0.96 21.70 29.75
C PRO A 32 2.50 21.72 29.76
N ALA A 33 3.07 22.53 30.64
CA ALA A 33 4.45 22.39 31.08
C ALA A 33 4.56 21.12 31.94
N SER A 34 4.96 20.01 31.33
CA SER A 34 5.47 18.85 32.06
C SER A 34 6.96 18.70 31.77
N LEU A 35 7.76 19.44 32.54
CA LEU A 35 9.14 19.10 32.82
C LEU A 35 9.12 18.17 34.04
N ASN A 36 9.42 16.88 33.84
CA ASN A 36 10.30 16.15 34.75
C ASN A 36 10.65 14.74 34.24
N ALA A 37 11.93 14.42 34.46
CA ALA A 37 12.57 13.12 34.49
C ALA A 37 12.74 12.35 33.16
N ALA A 38 13.96 12.35 32.61
CA ALA A 38 14.76 11.13 32.51
C ALA A 38 16.18 11.44 32.01
N GLN A 39 17.13 11.13 32.88
CA GLN A 39 18.56 11.05 32.66
C GLN A 39 18.87 9.96 31.62
N GLY A 40 19.65 10.30 30.59
CA GLY A 40 20.46 9.37 29.79
C GLY A 40 19.75 8.13 29.23
N GLY A 41 18.82 8.31 28.28
CA GLY A 41 18.36 7.23 27.42
C GLY A 41 19.15 7.25 26.12
N LYS A 42 19.97 6.24 25.85
CA LYS A 42 20.34 5.89 24.47
C LYS A 42 19.04 5.90 23.67
N THR A 43 18.95 6.70 22.62
CA THR A 43 17.98 6.42 21.57
C THR A 43 18.41 5.09 20.98
N GLU A 44 17.98 4.00 21.61
CA GLU A 44 17.83 2.72 20.95
C GLU A 44 16.81 2.98 19.87
N VAL A 45 17.33 3.41 18.70
CA VAL A 45 16.64 3.26 17.44
C VAL A 45 16.46 1.77 17.33
N PHE A 46 15.35 1.26 17.86
CA PHE A 46 14.93 -0.09 17.53
C PHE A 46 14.94 -0.11 16.01
N PRO A 47 15.75 -0.96 15.36
CA PRO A 47 15.50 -1.23 13.97
C PRO A 47 14.06 -1.73 13.98
N VAL A 48 13.14 -0.94 13.40
CA VAL A 48 11.86 -1.47 12.97
C VAL A 48 12.25 -2.42 11.86
N GLN A 49 12.67 -3.60 12.28
CA GLN A 49 13.00 -4.75 11.45
C GLN A 49 11.62 -5.23 11.01
N LYS A 50 11.03 -4.44 10.12
CA LYS A 50 9.71 -4.69 9.58
C LYS A 50 9.87 -5.92 8.72
N ALA A 51 9.59 -7.06 9.33
CA ALA A 51 9.59 -8.32 8.63
C ALA A 51 8.69 -8.14 7.41
N ALA A 52 9.21 -8.48 6.23
CA ALA A 52 8.43 -8.40 5.01
C ALA A 52 7.16 -9.25 5.19
N PRO A 53 5.99 -8.78 4.70
CA PRO A 53 4.70 -9.37 5.01
C PRO A 53 4.64 -10.88 4.72
N ALA A 54 3.74 -11.59 5.39
CA ALA A 54 3.52 -13.00 5.10
C ALA A 54 2.80 -13.15 3.75
N VAL A 55 3.01 -14.29 3.09
CA VAL A 55 2.17 -14.64 1.93
C VAL A 55 0.76 -14.91 2.45
N VAL A 56 -0.24 -14.38 1.74
CA VAL A 56 -1.65 -14.56 2.08
C VAL A 56 -2.26 -15.46 1.03
N VAL A 57 -2.89 -16.56 1.46
CA VAL A 57 -3.56 -17.53 0.58
C VAL A 57 -5.06 -17.54 0.91
N ILE A 58 -5.89 -17.75 -0.10
CA ILE A 58 -7.29 -18.14 0.03
C ILE A 58 -7.46 -19.50 -0.64
N GLU A 59 -7.83 -20.49 0.16
CA GLU A 59 -7.97 -21.90 -0.28
C GLU A 59 -9.41 -22.27 -0.65
N THR A 60 -10.34 -21.32 -0.57
CA THR A 60 -11.74 -21.55 -0.95
C THR A 60 -11.87 -21.63 -2.47
N ALA A 61 -12.84 -22.42 -2.94
CA ALA A 61 -13.26 -22.40 -4.34
C ALA A 61 -14.21 -21.21 -4.56
N GLY A 62 -14.19 -20.65 -5.77
CA GLY A 62 -15.05 -19.53 -6.14
C GLY A 62 -14.70 -18.97 -7.52
N SER A 63 -15.50 -18.02 -7.98
CA SER A 63 -15.17 -17.25 -9.18
C SER A 63 -13.95 -16.36 -8.96
N GLU A 64 -13.24 -15.98 -10.04
CA GLU A 64 -12.08 -15.07 -9.95
C GLU A 64 -12.41 -13.79 -9.18
N MET A 65 -13.57 -13.20 -9.48
CA MET A 65 -14.04 -11.95 -8.86
C MET A 65 -14.25 -12.11 -7.35
N GLU A 66 -14.88 -13.20 -6.91
CA GLU A 66 -15.10 -13.48 -5.48
C GLU A 66 -13.78 -13.70 -4.75
N LEU A 67 -12.85 -14.45 -5.34
CA LEU A 67 -11.54 -14.74 -4.77
C LEU A 67 -10.71 -13.46 -4.61
N ARG A 68 -10.67 -12.60 -5.64
CA ARG A 68 -10.01 -11.29 -5.56
C ARG A 68 -10.66 -10.40 -4.51
N HIS A 69 -11.99 -10.35 -4.46
CA HIS A 69 -12.71 -9.57 -3.45
C HIS A 69 -12.38 -10.03 -2.02
N GLN A 70 -12.40 -11.35 -1.77
CA GLN A 70 -12.01 -11.90 -0.47
C GLN A 70 -10.55 -11.56 -0.12
N LEU A 71 -9.64 -11.59 -1.10
CA LEU A 71 -8.22 -11.26 -0.88
C LEU A 71 -8.00 -9.78 -0.58
N ARG A 72 -8.72 -8.89 -1.27
CA ARG A 72 -8.72 -7.45 -1.01
C ARG A 72 -9.24 -7.14 0.39
N ALA A 73 -10.36 -7.75 0.78
CA ALA A 73 -10.93 -7.62 2.12
C ALA A 73 -9.96 -8.12 3.19
N LYS A 74 -9.33 -9.29 2.97
CA LYS A 74 -8.33 -9.86 3.89
C LYS A 74 -7.08 -8.99 4.05
N ASN A 75 -6.66 -8.33 2.97
CA ASN A 75 -5.51 -7.42 2.97
C ASN A 75 -5.87 -5.97 3.35
N GLY A 76 -7.16 -5.65 3.54
CA GLY A 76 -7.63 -4.32 3.90
C GLY A 76 -7.32 -3.26 2.84
N VAL A 77 -7.47 -3.60 1.55
CA VAL A 77 -7.20 -2.68 0.43
C VAL A 77 -8.47 -2.29 -0.32
N SER A 78 -8.52 -1.05 -0.77
CA SER A 78 -9.57 -0.51 -1.65
C SER A 78 -9.03 -0.10 -3.02
N GLU A 79 -9.90 0.10 -3.99
CA GLU A 79 -9.48 0.51 -5.33
C GLU A 79 -8.80 1.89 -5.32
N LEU A 80 -7.88 2.12 -6.26
CA LEU A 80 -7.35 3.46 -6.52
C LEU A 80 -8.46 4.44 -6.94
N ALA A 81 -8.27 5.72 -6.65
CA ALA A 81 -9.28 6.74 -6.95
C ALA A 81 -9.48 6.92 -8.48
N PRO A 82 -10.73 7.13 -8.96
CA PRO A 82 -11.07 7.21 -10.38
C PRO A 82 -10.36 8.28 -11.22
N SER A 83 -9.78 9.30 -10.57
CA SER A 83 -9.06 10.39 -11.22
C SER A 83 -7.64 10.04 -11.67
N THR A 84 -7.22 8.78 -11.49
CA THR A 84 -5.83 8.35 -11.63
C THR A 84 -5.68 7.35 -12.78
N SER A 85 -5.28 7.80 -13.97
CA SER A 85 -5.06 6.90 -15.10
C SER A 85 -3.88 5.95 -14.86
N VAL A 86 -2.74 6.49 -14.41
CA VAL A 86 -1.55 5.74 -14.01
C VAL A 86 -0.87 6.46 -12.85
N ILE A 87 -0.56 5.74 -11.76
CA ILE A 87 0.19 6.25 -10.60
C ILE A 87 1.39 5.38 -10.28
N ARG A 88 2.40 5.96 -9.68
CA ARG A 88 3.57 5.23 -9.20
C ARG A 88 3.29 4.59 -7.85
N PHE A 89 3.75 3.36 -7.64
CA PHE A 89 3.58 2.60 -6.40
C PHE A 89 4.09 3.39 -5.18
N SER A 90 5.21 4.09 -5.31
CA SER A 90 5.81 4.92 -4.26
C SER A 90 4.85 5.98 -3.72
N VAL A 91 4.06 6.62 -4.59
CA VAL A 91 3.14 7.71 -4.25
C VAL A 91 1.67 7.28 -4.17
N ALA A 92 1.33 6.05 -4.57
CA ALA A 92 -0.01 5.51 -4.42
C ALA A 92 -0.47 5.53 -2.94
N PRO A 93 -1.75 5.78 -2.65
CA PRO A 93 -2.27 5.71 -1.28
C PRO A 93 -2.00 4.35 -0.62
N THR A 94 -1.67 4.31 0.66
CA THR A 94 -1.62 3.04 1.40
C THR A 94 -3.03 2.47 1.57
N GLY A 95 -3.14 1.16 1.72
CA GLY A 95 -4.44 0.49 1.76
C GLY A 95 -5.16 0.51 0.41
N SER A 96 -4.42 0.56 -0.70
CA SER A 96 -5.00 0.57 -2.04
C SER A 96 -4.52 -0.59 -2.91
N PHE A 97 -5.26 -0.89 -3.99
CA PHE A 97 -4.82 -1.81 -5.03
C PHE A 97 -4.97 -1.21 -6.43
N GLY A 98 -4.11 -1.65 -7.34
CA GLY A 98 -4.17 -1.32 -8.76
C GLY A 98 -3.59 -2.45 -9.61
N PHE A 99 -3.48 -2.22 -10.91
CA PHE A 99 -3.11 -3.23 -11.89
C PHE A 99 -1.81 -2.85 -12.63
N ILE A 100 -1.09 -3.87 -13.09
CA ILE A 100 0.13 -3.70 -13.87
C ILE A 100 0.14 -4.74 -15.02
N PRO A 101 0.45 -4.34 -16.26
CA PRO A 101 0.67 -5.29 -17.35
C PRO A 101 1.80 -6.27 -17.01
N ALA A 102 1.61 -7.56 -17.32
CA ALA A 102 2.60 -8.59 -17.00
C ALA A 102 4.01 -8.27 -17.53
N LYS A 103 4.11 -7.72 -18.75
CA LYS A 103 5.41 -7.31 -19.34
C LYS A 103 6.09 -6.21 -18.53
N LEU A 104 5.36 -5.20 -18.06
CA LEU A 104 5.91 -4.12 -17.24
C LEU A 104 6.32 -4.63 -15.86
N LEU A 105 5.54 -5.54 -15.28
CA LEU A 105 5.90 -6.22 -14.02
C LEU A 105 7.21 -6.99 -14.17
N GLY A 106 7.33 -7.82 -15.21
CA GLY A 106 8.54 -8.61 -15.47
C GLY A 106 9.78 -7.72 -15.62
N LEU A 107 9.68 -6.66 -16.44
CA LEU A 107 10.76 -5.69 -16.60
C LEU A 107 11.15 -5.06 -15.26
N ALA A 108 10.18 -4.63 -14.47
CA ALA A 108 10.45 -3.99 -13.19
C ALA A 108 11.10 -4.93 -12.17
N LEU A 109 10.66 -6.19 -12.10
CA LEU A 109 11.25 -7.16 -11.16
C LEU A 109 12.67 -7.59 -11.59
N ILE A 110 12.91 -7.81 -12.88
CA ILE A 110 14.24 -8.17 -13.40
C ILE A 110 15.24 -7.03 -13.20
N THR A 111 14.82 -5.79 -13.48
CA THR A 111 15.66 -4.59 -13.32
C THR A 111 15.71 -4.08 -11.88
N GLN A 112 15.01 -4.73 -10.95
CA GLN A 112 14.86 -4.30 -9.56
C GLN A 112 14.39 -2.84 -9.45
N SER A 113 13.52 -2.42 -10.37
CA SER A 113 12.94 -1.09 -10.37
C SER A 113 12.10 -0.88 -9.11
N PRO A 114 12.39 0.13 -8.29
CA PRO A 114 11.76 0.30 -6.99
C PRO A 114 10.30 0.81 -7.08
N ASP A 115 9.88 1.31 -8.25
CA ASP A 115 8.64 2.06 -8.38
C ASP A 115 7.78 1.60 -9.57
N LEU A 116 6.80 0.74 -9.28
CA LEU A 116 5.91 0.13 -10.26
C LEU A 116 4.83 1.12 -10.74
N PRO A 117 4.52 1.19 -12.05
CA PRO A 117 3.31 1.86 -12.51
C PRO A 117 2.08 1.02 -12.15
N LEU A 118 1.05 1.68 -11.62
CA LEU A 118 -0.24 1.09 -11.26
C LEU A 118 -1.34 1.81 -12.02
N GLU A 119 -2.24 1.02 -12.60
CA GLU A 119 -3.45 1.48 -13.26
C GLU A 119 -4.66 1.17 -12.38
N GLN A 120 -5.68 2.03 -12.41
CA GLN A 120 -6.90 1.78 -11.66
C GLN A 120 -7.71 0.62 -12.24
N VAL A 121 -7.81 0.55 -13.57
CA VAL A 121 -8.53 -0.48 -14.32
C VAL A 121 -7.51 -1.42 -14.93
N PRO A 122 -7.76 -2.74 -14.97
CA PRO A 122 -6.83 -3.66 -15.61
C PRO A 122 -6.72 -3.33 -17.11
N PRO A 123 -5.51 -3.01 -17.62
CA PRO A 123 -5.31 -2.68 -19.03
C PRO A 123 -5.48 -3.89 -19.97
N ALA A 124 -5.47 -5.10 -19.40
CA ALA A 124 -5.72 -6.35 -20.07
C ALA A 124 -6.28 -7.36 -19.06
N THR A 125 -6.99 -8.38 -19.56
CA THR A 125 -7.57 -9.47 -18.75
C THR A 125 -6.53 -10.25 -17.94
N ASN A 126 -5.29 -10.29 -18.43
CA ASN A 126 -4.13 -10.95 -17.81
C ASN A 126 -3.18 -9.99 -17.08
N ALA A 127 -3.63 -8.77 -16.76
CA ALA A 127 -2.88 -7.87 -15.90
C ALA A 127 -2.79 -8.44 -14.48
N TYR A 128 -1.66 -8.18 -13.82
CA TYR A 128 -1.48 -8.53 -12.43
C TYR A 128 -2.04 -7.44 -11.53
N GLU A 129 -2.52 -7.84 -10.35
CA GLU A 129 -2.99 -6.92 -9.33
C GLU A 129 -1.91 -6.74 -8.25
N ILE A 130 -1.72 -5.50 -7.82
CA ILE A 130 -0.74 -5.11 -6.80
C ILE A 130 -1.50 -4.45 -5.66
N HIS A 131 -1.29 -4.95 -4.45
CA HIS A 131 -1.79 -4.33 -3.23
C HIS A 131 -0.68 -3.53 -2.57
N LYS A 132 -0.96 -2.27 -2.22
CA LYS A 132 -0.16 -1.47 -1.28
C LYS A 132 -0.84 -1.53 0.08
N LEU A 133 -0.25 -2.25 1.02
CA LEU A 133 -0.81 -2.43 2.36
C LEU A 133 -0.79 -1.12 3.15
N ALA A 134 -1.51 -1.08 4.29
CA ALA A 134 -1.55 0.07 5.19
C ALA A 134 -0.16 0.52 5.67
N ASP A 135 0.77 -0.43 5.73
CA ASP A 135 2.14 -0.24 6.15
C ASP A 135 3.06 0.22 4.98
N GLY A 136 2.53 0.36 3.76
CA GLY A 136 3.24 0.77 2.56
C GLY A 136 3.99 -0.35 1.83
N SER A 137 4.00 -1.58 2.35
CA SER A 137 4.57 -2.73 1.65
C SER A 137 3.69 -3.18 0.49
N GLY A 138 4.31 -3.78 -0.52
CA GLY A 138 3.63 -4.23 -1.74
C GLY A 138 3.46 -5.74 -1.79
N MET A 139 2.28 -6.18 -2.21
CA MET A 139 1.96 -7.59 -2.47
C MET A 139 1.52 -7.76 -3.92
N LEU A 140 2.09 -8.75 -4.61
CA LEU A 140 1.67 -9.20 -5.93
C LEU A 140 0.59 -10.26 -5.81
N VAL A 141 -0.53 -10.08 -6.49
CA VAL A 141 -1.65 -11.02 -6.50
C VAL A 141 -1.63 -11.87 -7.75
N GLY A 142 -1.84 -13.17 -7.60
CA GLY A 142 -2.04 -14.11 -8.69
C GLY A 142 -2.52 -15.46 -8.18
N PHE A 143 -2.48 -16.46 -9.05
CA PHE A 143 -2.95 -17.80 -8.78
C PHE A 143 -1.81 -18.81 -8.78
N VAL A 144 -1.90 -19.85 -7.96
CA VAL A 144 -0.88 -20.90 -7.82
C VAL A 144 -1.50 -22.28 -7.80
N GLU A 145 -0.66 -23.27 -8.09
CA GLU A 145 -1.00 -24.68 -8.01
C GLU A 145 -1.25 -25.12 -6.56
N ALA A 146 -2.19 -26.05 -6.36
CA ALA A 146 -2.60 -26.54 -5.03
C ALA A 146 -1.47 -27.19 -4.22
N ASN A 147 -0.53 -27.84 -4.89
CA ASN A 147 0.65 -28.45 -4.28
C ASN A 147 1.66 -27.42 -3.72
N LEU A 148 1.59 -26.15 -4.15
CA LEU A 148 2.49 -25.09 -3.68
C LEU A 148 1.95 -24.43 -2.41
N THR A 149 0.64 -24.47 -2.17
CA THR A 149 0.00 -23.80 -1.03
C THR A 149 0.65 -24.13 0.34
N PRO A 150 0.93 -25.41 0.69
CA PRO A 150 1.58 -25.74 1.96
C PRO A 150 2.97 -25.11 2.11
N GLN A 151 3.70 -24.95 1.00
CA GLN A 151 5.06 -24.38 0.97
C GLN A 151 5.05 -22.85 1.12
N LEU A 152 3.90 -22.21 0.87
CA LEU A 152 3.72 -20.78 1.06
C LEU A 152 3.41 -20.45 2.53
N THR A 153 2.91 -21.39 3.31
CA THR A 153 2.68 -21.23 4.76
C THR A 153 4.02 -21.11 5.50
N PRO A 154 4.20 -20.09 6.37
CA PRO A 154 5.47 -19.87 7.08
C PRO A 154 6.02 -21.10 7.81
N SER A 155 5.15 -21.94 8.36
CA SER A 155 5.52 -23.11 9.17
C SER A 155 6.18 -24.25 8.38
N HIS A 156 5.95 -24.33 7.07
CA HIS A 156 6.44 -25.43 6.22
C HIS A 156 7.27 -24.93 5.03
N ARG A 157 7.63 -23.63 5.02
CA ARG A 157 8.29 -23.00 3.89
C ARG A 157 9.75 -23.47 3.76
N PRO A 158 10.13 -24.10 2.63
CA PRO A 158 11.53 -24.34 2.28
C PRO A 158 12.31 -23.02 2.17
N LYS A 159 13.64 -23.05 2.32
CA LYS A 159 14.48 -21.82 2.25
C LYS A 159 14.25 -21.03 0.96
N ASN A 160 14.09 -21.74 -0.15
CA ASN A 160 13.74 -21.20 -1.46
C ASN A 160 12.59 -22.03 -2.03
N VAL A 161 11.57 -21.36 -2.55
CA VAL A 161 10.46 -22.00 -3.27
C VAL A 161 10.40 -21.41 -4.66
N ARG A 162 10.49 -22.25 -5.69
CA ARG A 162 10.16 -21.84 -7.06
C ARG A 162 8.65 -21.76 -7.17
N LEU A 163 8.14 -20.60 -7.54
CA LEU A 163 6.73 -20.28 -7.64
C LEU A 163 6.40 -19.94 -9.08
N GLY A 164 5.46 -20.68 -9.67
CA GLY A 164 4.76 -20.26 -10.87
C GLY A 164 3.51 -19.48 -10.45
N LEU A 165 3.51 -18.17 -10.62
CA LEU A 165 2.35 -17.32 -10.34
C LEU A 165 1.62 -17.02 -11.64
N TYR A 166 0.34 -17.35 -11.70
CA TYR A 166 -0.50 -17.16 -12.88
C TYR A 166 -1.35 -15.89 -12.72
N SER A 167 -1.57 -15.14 -13.79
CA SER A 167 -2.38 -13.91 -13.77
C SER A 167 -3.87 -14.17 -13.49
N ASN A 168 -4.39 -15.32 -13.93
CA ASN A 168 -5.80 -15.72 -13.89
C ASN A 168 -5.91 -17.16 -13.35
N PRO A 169 -7.08 -17.57 -12.81
CA PRO A 169 -7.27 -18.93 -12.35
C PRO A 169 -7.29 -19.92 -13.52
N SER A 170 -6.89 -21.15 -13.24
CA SER A 170 -7.04 -22.28 -14.15
C SER A 170 -7.19 -23.58 -13.35
N ASP A 171 -7.54 -24.68 -14.01
CA ASP A 171 -7.58 -26.00 -13.38
C ASP A 171 -6.24 -26.39 -12.73
N LYS A 172 -5.13 -25.88 -13.26
CA LYS A 172 -3.78 -26.10 -12.71
C LYS A 172 -3.50 -25.20 -11.51
N ALA A 173 -3.99 -23.96 -11.54
CA ALA A 173 -3.73 -22.95 -10.54
C ALA A 173 -5.04 -22.35 -10.00
N PRO A 174 -5.75 -23.07 -9.11
CA PRO A 174 -7.06 -22.62 -8.61
C PRO A 174 -6.96 -21.66 -7.43
N HIS A 175 -5.84 -21.59 -6.72
CA HIS A 175 -5.74 -20.85 -5.46
C HIS A 175 -5.16 -19.46 -5.64
N ILE A 176 -5.88 -18.45 -5.17
CA ILE A 176 -5.40 -17.08 -5.21
C ILE A 176 -4.45 -16.81 -4.02
N VAL A 177 -3.37 -16.09 -4.30
CA VAL A 177 -2.35 -15.71 -3.32
C VAL A 177 -1.93 -14.25 -3.50
N ALA A 178 -1.50 -13.63 -2.40
CA ALA A 178 -0.78 -12.38 -2.39
C ALA A 178 0.64 -12.62 -1.86
N VAL A 179 1.65 -12.28 -2.66
CA VAL A 179 3.07 -12.56 -2.37
C VAL A 179 3.85 -11.24 -2.22
N PRO A 180 4.67 -11.07 -1.17
CA PRO A 180 5.42 -9.82 -0.98
C PRO A 180 6.38 -9.52 -2.12
N LEU A 181 6.26 -8.34 -2.73
CA LEU A 181 7.11 -7.90 -3.85
C LEU A 181 8.60 -7.97 -3.50
N VAL A 182 8.96 -7.57 -2.28
CA VAL A 182 10.35 -7.56 -1.77
C VAL A 182 10.97 -8.94 -1.59
N LYS A 183 10.16 -10.02 -1.65
CA LYS A 183 10.64 -11.40 -1.54
C LYS A 183 10.72 -12.10 -2.90
N LEU A 184 10.33 -11.43 -3.98
CA LEU A 184 10.32 -12.01 -5.32
C LEU A 184 11.70 -11.84 -5.97
N ILE A 185 12.26 -12.95 -6.44
CA ILE A 185 13.38 -12.94 -7.37
C ILE A 185 12.86 -13.44 -8.71
N VAL A 186 12.95 -12.60 -9.73
CA VAL A 186 12.56 -12.95 -11.10
C VAL A 186 13.78 -12.91 -11.98
N ASP A 187 14.04 -14.01 -12.68
CA ASP A 187 15.15 -14.16 -13.63
C ASP A 187 14.68 -14.18 -15.09
N ARG A 188 13.36 -14.25 -15.33
CA ARG A 188 12.77 -14.40 -16.67
C ARG A 188 11.56 -13.51 -16.88
N MET A 189 11.34 -13.11 -18.13
CA MET A 189 10.13 -12.41 -18.52
C MET A 189 8.91 -13.32 -18.38
N PRO A 190 7.75 -12.80 -17.94
CA PRO A 190 6.52 -13.56 -17.89
C PRO A 190 6.15 -14.17 -19.25
N ILE A 191 5.63 -15.39 -19.21
CA ILE A 191 5.34 -16.23 -20.37
C ILE A 191 3.83 -16.33 -20.53
N ARG A 192 3.31 -15.94 -21.68
CA ARG A 192 1.91 -16.19 -22.03
C ARG A 192 1.73 -17.68 -22.35
N LEU A 193 0.73 -18.32 -21.73
CA LEU A 193 0.53 -19.76 -21.86
C LEU A 193 0.07 -20.17 -23.26
N ASP A 194 -0.86 -19.41 -23.84
CA ASP A 194 -1.20 -19.52 -25.27
C ASP A 194 -0.78 -18.26 -26.01
N ALA A 195 0.25 -18.37 -26.86
CA ALA A 195 0.75 -17.26 -27.64
C ALA A 195 -0.28 -16.72 -28.67
N LYS A 196 -1.25 -17.54 -29.10
CA LYS A 196 -2.25 -17.20 -30.11
C LYS A 196 -3.42 -16.40 -29.52
N GLU A 197 -3.67 -16.55 -28.22
CA GLU A 197 -4.76 -15.87 -27.53
C GLU A 197 -4.20 -14.70 -26.71
N PRO A 198 -4.42 -13.43 -27.12
CA PRO A 198 -3.81 -12.27 -26.45
C PRO A 198 -4.20 -12.12 -24.97
N ASP A 199 -5.39 -12.60 -24.62
CA ASP A 199 -5.99 -12.61 -23.28
C ASP A 199 -5.64 -13.86 -22.46
N SER A 200 -4.82 -14.77 -23.01
CA SER A 200 -4.39 -15.96 -22.28
C SER A 200 -3.65 -15.59 -21.00
N ALA A 201 -3.83 -16.45 -19.99
CA ALA A 201 -3.13 -16.33 -18.72
C ALA A 201 -1.61 -16.25 -18.94
N VAL A 202 -0.97 -15.46 -18.09
CA VAL A 202 0.46 -15.22 -18.12
C VAL A 202 1.07 -15.81 -16.86
N LEU A 203 2.08 -16.66 -17.05
CA LEU A 203 2.88 -17.26 -15.99
C LEU A 203 4.10 -16.39 -15.70
N LEU A 204 4.27 -16.02 -14.44
CA LEU A 204 5.50 -15.44 -13.91
C LEU A 204 6.19 -16.49 -13.02
N ASP A 205 7.30 -17.03 -13.50
CA ASP A 205 8.16 -17.92 -12.71
C ASP A 205 9.15 -17.10 -11.88
N MET A 206 9.23 -17.42 -10.59
CA MET A 206 10.04 -16.67 -9.64
C MET A 206 10.53 -17.54 -8.48
N ASP A 207 11.57 -17.10 -7.79
CA ASP A 207 11.95 -17.65 -6.49
C ASP A 207 11.38 -16.77 -5.39
N LEU A 208 10.75 -17.40 -4.39
CA LEU A 208 10.29 -16.75 -3.18
C LEU A 208 11.34 -16.89 -2.08
N GLN A 209 11.96 -15.79 -1.68
CA GLN A 209 12.91 -15.78 -0.57
C GLN A 209 12.21 -15.98 0.78
N SER A 210 12.79 -16.84 1.62
CA SER A 210 12.39 -16.94 3.03
C SER A 210 12.82 -15.71 3.83
N THR A 211 12.03 -15.35 4.85
CA THR A 211 12.44 -14.46 5.94
C THR A 211 13.36 -15.21 6.88
N ALA A 212 14.53 -15.64 6.42
CA ALA A 212 15.64 -15.77 7.34
C ALA A 212 16.06 -14.35 7.69
N ASN A 213 15.95 -13.97 8.96
CA ASN A 213 16.42 -12.70 9.49
C ASN A 213 17.64 -12.22 8.72
N ARG A 214 17.58 -11.03 8.10
CA ARG A 214 18.78 -10.25 7.83
C ARG A 214 19.34 -9.90 9.20
N THR A 215 19.99 -10.86 9.84
CA THR A 215 21.01 -10.59 10.85
C THR A 215 22.13 -10.00 10.02
N SER A 216 22.19 -8.67 9.95
CA SER A 216 23.40 -8.00 9.53
C SER A 216 24.54 -8.56 10.39
N SER A 217 25.40 -9.36 9.81
CA SER A 217 26.71 -9.65 10.37
C SER A 217 27.52 -8.37 10.30
N GLN A 218 27.25 -7.43 11.21
CA GLN A 218 28.26 -6.49 11.66
C GLN A 218 29.15 -7.25 12.66
N THR A 219 30.06 -8.05 12.10
CA THR A 219 31.35 -8.31 12.74
C THR A 219 32.13 -7.00 12.73
N GLY A 220 32.72 -6.68 13.89
CA GLY A 220 33.34 -5.41 14.28
C GLY A 220 34.53 -4.95 13.44
N PRO A 221 35.19 -3.86 13.90
CA PRO A 221 36.08 -3.93 15.06
C PRO A 221 35.54 -3.27 16.33
#